data_AF-A0A954JJI1-F1
#
_entry.id   AF-A0A954JJI1-F1
#
_cell.length_a   1.000
_cell.length_b   1.000
_cell.length_c   1.000
_cell.angle_alpha   90.00
_cell.angle_beta   90.00
_cell.angle_gamma   90.00
#
_symmetry.space_group_name_H-M   'P 1'
#
loop_
_entity.id
_entity.type
_entity.pdbx_description
1 polymer ?
#
loop_
_entity_poly.entity_id
_entity_poly.type
_entity_poly.pdbx_seq_one_letter_code
_entity_poly.pdbx_strand_id
1 'polypeptide(L)'
;MFRFPFFAILAVTIVAIPSLISAQKNEAVPTRFRQNPQDARNTTTGEAPPPRDPEFEQYALFENTAPRAAETAPVATTLPLDLQPGERIAFIGNGLLEQSQWAGYFESFLHQRYPEHQLVIRNFCWSADTPDLQPRPENFADLDQHLTHYKIDVIFASYGFNESFAGEPGLPKFREALSRHLSMLKRKAFNGKTGPRIVLLSPIANENVERVPAGQLNNESLRLYTDAMREVANEQQVGFVDLFSPTLEAIAQADKPLTKNGVHLNDRGYETFARAVYRQTFGEDASAVNEQLREAIVDKNRQFFRRYRPVNTFYYTGGRNKDYGYLDFLPAMKNFELMVESREERIWNVAQGQNVPEQPDDSQLPELPPTVQSRGANEWLSAEEELKAFQVDPRFEVTLFAGEEEFPELAAPIQMRWDSRGRLWVSCSTTYPHVYPGNEPNDKIIILEDT
;
A
#
# COMPACT_ATOMS: atom_id res chain seq x y z
N MET A 1 -22.30 -3.09 5.61
CA MET A 1 -21.36 -2.83 6.71
C MET A 1 -21.54 -3.94 7.74
N PHE A 2 -20.72 -4.98 7.69
CA PHE A 2 -20.82 -6.12 8.61
C PHE A 2 -20.22 -5.71 9.96
N ARG A 3 -21.06 -5.61 11.00
CA ARG A 3 -20.60 -5.39 12.38
C ARG A 3 -20.17 -6.74 12.94
N PHE A 4 -18.89 -6.90 13.23
CA PHE A 4 -18.39 -7.98 14.06
C PHE A 4 -18.52 -7.54 15.52
N PRO A 5 -19.32 -8.18 16.37
CA PRO A 5 -19.36 -7.90 17.80
C PRO A 5 -18.11 -8.49 18.44
N PHE A 6 -17.33 -7.62 19.07
CA PHE A 6 -16.25 -7.97 19.98
C PHE A 6 -16.40 -7.10 21.23
N PHE A 7 -16.58 -7.77 22.37
CA PHE A 7 -16.48 -7.30 23.76
C PHE A 7 -16.89 -5.85 24.04
N ALA A 8 -17.95 -5.67 24.84
CA ALA A 8 -17.94 -4.55 25.79
C ALA A 8 -16.62 -4.64 26.59
N ILE A 9 -15.90 -3.52 26.74
CA ILE A 9 -14.70 -3.52 27.57
C ILE A 9 -15.15 -3.53 29.03
N LEU A 10 -15.37 -4.75 29.53
CA LEU A 10 -15.53 -5.01 30.95
C LEU A 10 -14.13 -4.97 31.57
N ALA A 11 -13.89 -3.94 32.36
CA ALA A 11 -12.74 -3.91 33.24
C ALA A 11 -13.00 -4.95 34.35
N VAL A 12 -12.23 -6.04 34.34
CA VAL A 12 -12.12 -6.92 35.50
C VAL A 12 -11.29 -6.18 36.54
N THR A 13 -11.97 -5.44 37.41
CA THR A 13 -11.32 -4.86 38.59
C THR A 13 -11.04 -5.99 39.58
N ILE A 14 -9.76 -6.33 39.77
CA ILE A 14 -9.35 -7.32 40.78
C ILE A 14 -9.51 -6.68 42.16
N VAL A 15 -10.66 -6.90 42.79
CA VAL A 15 -10.82 -6.67 44.23
C VAL A 15 -10.79 -8.03 44.90
N ALA A 16 -9.62 -8.40 45.44
CA ALA A 16 -9.52 -9.61 46.26
C ALA A 16 -10.39 -9.43 47.51
N ILE A 17 -11.49 -10.18 47.60
CA ILE A 17 -12.32 -10.23 48.80
C ILE A 17 -11.48 -10.90 49.92
N PRO A 18 -11.07 -10.19 50.99
CA PRO A 18 -10.14 -10.73 51.98
C PRO A 18 -10.70 -11.93 52.75
N SER A 19 -12.02 -12.07 52.81
CA SER A 19 -12.72 -13.10 53.59
C SER A 19 -12.63 -14.52 53.00
N LEU A 20 -12.14 -14.68 51.76
CA LEU A 20 -12.02 -16.00 51.11
C LEU A 20 -10.60 -16.59 51.14
N ILE A 21 -9.58 -15.82 51.58
CA ILE A 21 -8.18 -16.28 51.59
C ILE A 21 -7.92 -17.31 52.71
N SER A 22 -8.80 -17.43 53.71
CA SER A 22 -8.58 -18.29 54.88
C SER A 22 -9.19 -19.71 54.80
N ALA A 23 -9.94 -20.07 53.75
CA ALA A 23 -10.79 -21.27 53.79
C ALA A 23 -10.49 -22.37 52.76
N GLN A 24 -9.34 -22.36 52.08
CA GLN A 24 -8.94 -23.46 51.20
C GLN A 24 -7.47 -23.86 51.38
N LYS A 25 -7.18 -24.54 52.49
CA LYS A 25 -6.04 -25.47 52.57
C LYS A 25 -6.61 -26.86 52.82
N ASN A 26 -6.33 -27.78 51.89
CA ASN A 26 -6.67 -29.21 51.88
C ASN A 26 -7.98 -29.65 51.23
N GLU A 27 -8.17 -29.32 49.95
CA GLU A 27 -8.84 -30.28 49.06
C GLU A 27 -7.94 -30.56 47.86
N ALA A 28 -7.74 -31.85 47.57
CA ALA A 28 -6.96 -32.30 46.44
C ALA A 28 -7.60 -31.79 45.15
N VAL A 29 -6.82 -31.09 44.32
CA VAL A 29 -7.23 -30.69 42.97
C VAL A 29 -7.66 -31.95 42.21
N PRO A 30 -8.92 -32.09 41.77
CA PRO A 30 -9.33 -33.24 40.99
C PRO A 30 -8.56 -33.24 39.67
N THR A 31 -7.83 -34.31 39.39
CA THR A 31 -7.19 -34.56 38.09
C THR A 31 -8.26 -34.91 37.04
N ARG A 32 -9.09 -33.93 36.66
CA ARG A 32 -9.98 -34.01 35.48
C ARG A 32 -10.18 -32.63 34.83
N PHE A 33 -9.11 -32.10 34.23
CA PHE A 33 -9.22 -31.15 33.11
C PHE A 33 -8.52 -31.75 31.88
N ARG A 34 -8.99 -32.93 31.46
CA ARG A 34 -8.72 -33.51 30.13
C ARG A 34 -10.05 -33.92 29.49
N GLN A 35 -11.01 -33.02 29.50
CA GLN A 35 -11.89 -32.93 28.34
C GLN A 35 -11.30 -31.78 27.54
N ASN A 36 -10.85 -32.04 26.31
CA ASN A 36 -10.82 -30.96 25.33
C ASN A 36 -12.25 -30.43 25.34
N PRO A 37 -12.50 -29.17 25.73
CA PRO A 37 -13.81 -28.60 25.47
C PRO A 37 -14.10 -28.83 23.98
N GLN A 38 -15.34 -29.12 23.61
CA GLN A 38 -15.77 -28.84 22.24
C GLN A 38 -15.53 -27.35 22.03
N ASP A 39 -14.33 -27.00 21.58
CA ASP A 39 -14.02 -25.64 21.26
C ASP A 39 -14.69 -25.35 19.91
N ALA A 40 -15.21 -24.14 19.77
CA ALA A 40 -15.74 -23.68 18.49
C ALA A 40 -14.67 -23.65 17.38
N ARG A 41 -13.39 -23.92 17.71
CA ARG A 41 -12.28 -23.96 16.75
C ARG A 41 -12.23 -25.28 15.99
N ASN A 42 -12.60 -26.40 16.61
CA ASN A 42 -12.56 -27.74 16.03
C ASN A 42 -13.96 -28.32 15.76
N THR A 43 -15.00 -27.50 15.88
CA THR A 43 -16.38 -27.91 15.60
C THR A 43 -16.70 -27.62 14.12
N THR A 44 -16.94 -28.66 13.33
CA THR A 44 -17.36 -28.53 11.92
C THR A 44 -18.77 -27.93 11.89
N THR A 45 -18.95 -26.79 11.22
CA THR A 45 -20.25 -26.10 11.13
C THR A 45 -21.29 -26.85 10.29
N GLY A 46 -20.85 -27.83 9.48
CA GLY A 46 -21.73 -28.55 8.55
C GLY A 46 -22.14 -27.72 7.34
N GLU A 47 -21.68 -26.47 7.25
CA GLU A 47 -21.91 -25.59 6.11
C GLU A 47 -21.03 -26.00 4.93
N ALA A 48 -21.60 -25.97 3.72
CA ALA A 48 -20.85 -26.25 2.51
C ALA A 48 -19.76 -25.17 2.32
N PRO A 49 -18.57 -25.55 1.78
CA PRO A 49 -17.59 -24.56 1.40
C PRO A 49 -18.26 -23.60 0.40
N PRO A 50 -18.06 -22.30 0.56
CA PRO A 50 -18.69 -21.34 -0.30
C PRO A 50 -18.33 -21.57 -1.79
N PRO A 51 -19.30 -21.34 -2.70
CA PRO A 51 -19.12 -21.60 -4.12
C PRO A 51 -18.02 -20.70 -4.67
N ARG A 52 -17.05 -21.31 -5.36
CA ARG A 52 -16.01 -20.57 -6.08
C ARG A 52 -16.51 -20.25 -7.48
N ASP A 53 -16.48 -18.97 -7.86
CA ASP A 53 -16.76 -18.53 -9.23
C ASP A 53 -15.46 -18.42 -10.03
N PRO A 54 -15.19 -19.34 -10.98
CA PRO A 54 -13.97 -19.32 -11.79
C PRO A 54 -13.68 -17.97 -12.46
N GLU A 55 -14.68 -17.12 -12.68
CA GLU A 55 -14.48 -15.77 -13.19
C GLU A 55 -13.52 -14.95 -12.32
N PHE A 56 -13.50 -15.14 -11.00
CA PHE A 56 -12.66 -14.35 -10.12
C PHE A 56 -11.17 -14.73 -10.16
N GLU A 57 -10.83 -15.91 -10.68
CA GLU A 57 -9.45 -16.38 -10.75
C GLU A 57 -8.56 -15.49 -11.62
N GLN A 58 -9.12 -14.79 -12.60
CA GLN A 58 -8.37 -13.88 -13.47
C GLN A 58 -7.82 -12.64 -12.73
N TYR A 59 -8.43 -12.28 -11.59
CA TYR A 59 -7.98 -11.15 -10.76
C TYR A 59 -6.87 -11.55 -9.78
N ALA A 60 -6.56 -12.85 -9.67
CA ALA A 60 -5.46 -13.33 -8.87
C ALA A 60 -4.11 -13.08 -9.55
N LEU A 61 -3.22 -12.37 -8.84
CA LEU A 61 -1.83 -12.17 -9.24
C LEU A 61 -0.92 -12.90 -8.27
N PHE A 62 -0.82 -14.21 -8.46
CA PHE A 62 0.03 -15.09 -7.66
C PHE A 62 1.33 -15.42 -8.39
N GLU A 63 2.43 -15.54 -7.64
CA GLU A 63 3.76 -15.86 -8.18
C GLU A 63 3.76 -17.14 -9.05
N ASN A 64 2.99 -18.14 -8.64
CA ASN A 64 2.96 -19.43 -9.32
C ASN A 64 2.12 -19.46 -10.60
N THR A 65 1.19 -18.51 -10.79
CA THR A 65 0.20 -18.56 -11.88
C THR A 65 0.16 -17.31 -12.75
N ALA A 66 0.67 -16.17 -12.27
CA ALA A 66 0.64 -14.92 -13.01
C ALA A 66 1.53 -15.00 -14.27
N PRO A 67 1.11 -14.35 -15.38
CA PRO A 67 1.80 -14.46 -16.66
C PRO A 67 3.18 -13.81 -16.60
N ARG A 68 4.12 -14.32 -17.40
CA ARG A 68 5.47 -13.76 -17.58
C ARG A 68 5.71 -13.39 -19.03
N ALA A 69 6.50 -12.35 -19.24
CA ALA A 69 6.81 -11.87 -20.57
C ALA A 69 7.75 -12.82 -21.31
N ALA A 70 7.50 -12.99 -22.61
CA ALA A 70 8.45 -13.62 -23.51
C ALA A 70 9.71 -12.74 -23.68
N GLU A 71 10.83 -13.36 -24.05
CA GLU A 71 12.03 -12.61 -24.42
C GLU A 71 11.84 -11.91 -25.78
N THR A 72 12.44 -10.74 -25.94
CA THR A 72 12.40 -9.92 -27.16
C THR A 72 13.68 -9.09 -27.30
N ALA A 73 13.87 -8.49 -28.47
CA ALA A 73 14.97 -7.58 -28.70
C ALA A 73 14.78 -6.27 -27.90
N PRO A 74 15.83 -5.77 -27.22
CA PRO A 74 15.79 -4.48 -26.55
C PRO A 74 15.45 -3.32 -27.49
N VAL A 75 14.72 -2.34 -26.97
CA VAL A 75 14.45 -1.06 -27.64
C VAL A 75 15.29 0.02 -26.97
N ALA A 76 16.08 0.76 -27.76
CA ALA A 76 16.81 1.91 -27.26
C ALA A 76 15.84 3.05 -26.91
N THR A 77 16.10 3.76 -25.82
CA THR A 77 15.27 4.90 -25.40
C THR A 77 16.07 6.19 -25.55
N THR A 78 15.52 7.12 -26.32
CA THR A 78 16.08 8.46 -26.52
C THR A 78 15.16 9.50 -25.89
N LEU A 79 15.75 10.55 -25.30
CA LEU A 79 15.02 11.74 -24.84
C LEU A 79 15.25 12.90 -25.83
N PRO A 80 14.26 13.76 -26.11
CA PRO A 80 12.91 13.77 -25.57
C PRO A 80 12.06 12.53 -25.91
N LEU A 81 11.27 12.07 -24.95
CA LEU A 81 10.40 10.91 -25.12
C LEU A 81 9.12 11.30 -25.88
N ASP A 82 8.74 10.50 -26.86
CA ASP A 82 7.48 10.65 -27.59
C ASP A 82 6.51 9.52 -27.22
N LEU A 83 5.50 9.84 -26.40
CA LEU A 83 4.49 8.87 -25.98
C LEU A 83 3.41 8.74 -27.05
N GLN A 84 2.95 7.51 -27.28
CA GLN A 84 1.91 7.20 -28.27
C GLN A 84 0.55 6.99 -27.60
N PRO A 85 -0.56 7.15 -28.34
CA PRO A 85 -1.89 6.83 -27.83
C PRO A 85 -2.02 5.38 -27.34
N GLY A 86 -2.62 5.23 -26.16
CA GLY A 86 -2.88 3.94 -25.50
C GLY A 86 -1.69 3.30 -24.80
N GLU A 87 -0.54 3.97 -24.73
CA GLU A 87 0.64 3.42 -24.07
C GLU A 87 0.47 3.30 -22.56
N ARG A 88 1.00 2.19 -22.03
CA ARG A 88 0.95 1.87 -20.61
C ARG A 88 2.30 2.12 -19.96
N ILE A 89 2.30 2.95 -18.93
CA ILE A 89 3.49 3.44 -18.25
C ILE A 89 3.56 2.80 -16.86
N ALA A 90 4.72 2.26 -16.52
CA ALA A 90 5.02 1.76 -15.18
C ALA A 90 6.01 2.68 -14.46
N PHE A 91 5.76 2.94 -13.20
CA PHE A 91 6.75 3.42 -12.24
C PHE A 91 7.29 2.22 -11.45
N ILE A 92 8.61 2.06 -11.39
CA ILE A 92 9.28 0.98 -10.65
C ILE A 92 10.41 1.52 -9.78
N GLY A 93 10.77 0.75 -8.75
CA GLY A 93 11.90 1.03 -7.88
C GLY A 93 11.46 1.48 -6.48
N ASN A 94 12.21 2.42 -5.90
CA ASN A 94 12.19 2.66 -4.46
C ASN A 94 11.16 3.71 -3.98
N GLY A 95 11.32 4.16 -2.74
CA GLY A 95 10.42 5.08 -2.04
C GLY A 95 10.19 6.42 -2.74
N LEU A 96 11.10 6.89 -3.61
CA LEU A 96 10.93 8.16 -4.32
C LEU A 96 9.69 8.12 -5.23
N LEU A 97 9.58 7.08 -6.06
CA LEU A 97 8.41 6.92 -6.93
C LEU A 97 7.21 6.30 -6.19
N GLU A 98 7.41 5.43 -5.19
CA GLU A 98 6.29 4.88 -4.40
C GLU A 98 5.44 6.00 -3.77
N GLN A 99 6.10 6.97 -3.13
CA GLN A 99 5.43 8.06 -2.42
C GLN A 99 4.86 9.13 -3.37
N SER A 100 5.29 9.16 -4.64
CA SER A 100 4.70 10.04 -5.66
C SER A 100 3.20 9.77 -5.88
N GLN A 101 2.72 8.58 -5.47
CA GLN A 101 1.31 8.20 -5.52
C GLN A 101 0.40 9.21 -4.78
N TRP A 102 0.90 9.85 -3.72
CA TRP A 102 0.14 10.77 -2.88
C TRP A 102 0.19 12.22 -3.39
N ALA A 103 1.02 12.49 -4.39
CA ALA A 103 1.24 13.84 -4.90
C ALA A 103 0.66 14.05 -6.31
N GLY A 104 0.79 13.06 -7.22
CA GLY A 104 0.15 13.05 -8.54
C GLY A 104 0.68 14.04 -9.58
N TYR A 105 1.68 14.87 -9.27
CA TYR A 105 2.16 15.94 -10.15
C TYR A 105 2.70 15.44 -11.49
N PHE A 106 3.57 14.41 -11.51
CA PHE A 106 4.20 13.97 -12.75
C PHE A 106 3.17 13.37 -13.72
N GLU A 107 2.27 12.53 -13.22
CA GLU A 107 1.16 11.99 -14.01
C GLU A 107 0.24 13.11 -14.55
N SER A 108 0.02 14.17 -13.77
CA SER A 108 -0.77 15.33 -14.21
C SER A 108 -0.13 16.00 -15.42
N PHE A 109 1.20 16.19 -15.40
CA PHE A 109 1.92 16.76 -16.53
C PHE A 109 1.90 15.85 -17.77
N LEU A 110 1.93 14.52 -17.59
CA LEU A 110 1.80 13.57 -18.70
C LEU A 110 0.43 13.70 -19.37
N HIS A 111 -0.66 13.69 -18.60
CA HIS A 111 -2.01 13.84 -19.14
C HIS A 111 -2.26 15.23 -19.73
N GLN A 112 -1.69 16.30 -19.16
CA GLN A 112 -1.76 17.65 -19.72
C GLN A 112 -1.01 17.79 -21.05
N ARG A 113 0.13 17.09 -21.22
CA ARG A 113 0.88 17.09 -22.47
C ARG A 113 0.20 16.23 -23.54
N TYR A 114 -0.42 15.13 -23.13
CA TYR A 114 -1.00 14.12 -24.02
C TYR A 114 -2.50 13.89 -23.73
N PRO A 115 -3.36 14.92 -23.86
CA PRO A 115 -4.76 14.84 -23.43
C PRO A 115 -5.59 13.80 -24.22
N GLU A 116 -5.23 13.58 -25.49
CA GLU A 116 -5.92 12.63 -26.38
C GLU A 116 -5.32 11.22 -26.37
N HIS A 117 -4.26 10.97 -25.59
CA HIS A 117 -3.52 9.72 -25.68
C HIS A 117 -4.07 8.60 -24.80
N GLN A 118 -5.01 8.90 -23.89
CA GLN A 118 -5.60 7.89 -22.99
C GLN A 118 -4.53 7.01 -22.32
N LEU A 119 -3.46 7.65 -21.82
CA LEU A 119 -2.35 6.96 -21.17
C LEU A 119 -2.85 6.19 -19.94
N VAL A 120 -2.28 5.03 -19.70
CA VAL A 120 -2.55 4.19 -18.51
C VAL A 120 -1.29 4.15 -17.67
N ILE A 121 -1.36 4.59 -16.41
CA ILE A 121 -0.18 4.71 -15.54
C ILE A 121 -0.35 3.87 -14.27
N ARG A 122 0.64 3.03 -13.98
CA ARG A 122 0.67 2.11 -12.84
C ARG A 122 1.96 2.25 -12.04
N ASN A 123 1.86 2.26 -10.71
CA ASN A 123 2.99 2.42 -9.82
C ASN A 123 3.28 1.15 -9.02
N PHE A 124 4.33 0.44 -9.40
CA PHE A 124 4.75 -0.84 -8.80
C PHE A 124 5.94 -0.68 -7.84
N CYS A 125 6.20 0.53 -7.36
CA CYS A 125 7.32 0.80 -6.46
C CYS A 125 7.07 0.27 -5.05
N TRP A 126 8.16 -0.11 -4.38
CA TRP A 126 8.17 -0.50 -2.98
C TRP A 126 9.33 0.21 -2.26
N SER A 127 9.06 0.72 -1.05
CA SER A 127 10.11 1.26 -0.19
C SER A 127 11.24 0.25 0.00
N ALA A 128 12.47 0.76 -0.05
CA ALA A 128 13.72 0.00 0.07
C ALA A 128 14.06 -0.97 -1.09
N ASP A 129 13.29 -1.02 -2.18
CA ASP A 129 13.68 -1.80 -3.36
C ASP A 129 15.04 -1.35 -3.92
N THR A 130 15.90 -2.32 -4.27
CA THR A 130 17.13 -2.12 -5.06
C THR A 130 17.03 -2.90 -6.38
N PRO A 131 17.91 -2.66 -7.38
CA PRO A 131 17.93 -3.44 -8.61
C PRO A 131 18.11 -4.96 -8.40
N ASP A 132 18.72 -5.38 -7.30
CA ASP A 132 19.06 -6.78 -6.99
C ASP A 132 18.30 -7.38 -5.79
N LEU A 133 17.49 -6.60 -5.05
CA LEU A 133 16.73 -7.07 -3.90
C LEU A 133 15.34 -6.41 -3.85
N GLN A 134 14.31 -7.22 -4.16
CA GLN A 134 12.90 -6.79 -4.22
C GLN A 134 12.02 -7.82 -3.49
N PRO A 135 12.09 -7.91 -2.16
CA PRO A 135 11.34 -8.91 -1.41
C PRO A 135 9.85 -8.66 -1.58
N ARG A 136 9.09 -9.74 -1.76
CA ARG A 136 7.63 -9.72 -1.85
C ARG A 136 7.03 -10.72 -0.85
N PRO A 137 5.77 -10.51 -0.41
CA PRO A 137 5.05 -11.51 0.37
C PRO A 137 5.03 -12.86 -0.34
N GLU A 138 4.90 -13.93 0.43
CA GLU A 138 4.83 -15.29 -0.11
C GLU A 138 3.75 -15.38 -1.22
N ASN A 139 4.13 -15.99 -2.35
CA ASN A 139 3.27 -16.24 -3.51
C ASN A 139 2.66 -14.96 -4.12
N PHE A 140 3.21 -13.77 -3.83
CA PHE A 140 2.88 -12.53 -4.51
C PHE A 140 3.58 -12.46 -5.87
N ALA A 141 2.85 -12.14 -6.93
CA ALA A 141 3.45 -12.01 -8.26
C ALA A 141 4.63 -11.02 -8.26
N ASP A 142 5.73 -11.38 -8.91
CA ASP A 142 6.91 -10.51 -8.94
C ASP A 142 6.75 -9.33 -9.91
N LEU A 143 7.76 -8.47 -9.97
CA LEU A 143 7.74 -7.29 -10.83
C LEU A 143 7.53 -7.64 -12.31
N ASP A 144 8.21 -8.68 -12.83
CA ASP A 144 8.06 -9.11 -14.23
C ASP A 144 6.61 -9.53 -14.52
N GLN A 145 6.00 -10.27 -13.60
CA GLN A 145 4.63 -10.72 -13.74
C GLN A 145 3.62 -9.57 -13.71
N HIS A 146 3.81 -8.58 -12.84
CA HIS A 146 2.98 -7.39 -12.81
C HIS A 146 3.14 -6.54 -14.09
N LEU A 147 4.37 -6.29 -14.53
CA LEU A 147 4.61 -5.55 -15.78
C LEU A 147 3.98 -6.27 -16.99
N THR A 148 4.03 -7.61 -17.00
CA THR A 148 3.40 -8.44 -18.04
C THR A 148 1.88 -8.36 -17.99
N HIS A 149 1.28 -8.55 -16.81
CA HIS A 149 -0.17 -8.51 -16.64
C HIS A 149 -0.75 -7.16 -17.08
N TYR A 150 -0.10 -6.07 -16.68
CA TYR A 150 -0.51 -4.71 -17.05
C TYR A 150 0.01 -4.26 -18.42
N LYS A 151 0.66 -5.13 -19.20
CA LYS A 151 1.06 -4.92 -20.60
C LYS A 151 1.87 -3.63 -20.82
N ILE A 152 2.90 -3.43 -20.02
CA ILE A 152 3.67 -2.18 -19.96
C ILE A 152 4.51 -1.91 -21.22
N ASP A 153 4.48 -0.67 -21.71
CA ASP A 153 5.22 -0.15 -22.87
C ASP A 153 6.41 0.73 -22.46
N VAL A 154 6.25 1.53 -21.40
CA VAL A 154 7.25 2.49 -20.93
C VAL A 154 7.47 2.32 -19.44
N ILE A 155 8.73 2.39 -18.99
CA ILE A 155 9.12 2.27 -17.58
C ILE A 155 9.89 3.51 -17.15
N PHE A 156 9.44 4.16 -16.08
CA PHE A 156 10.27 5.07 -15.30
C PHE A 156 10.78 4.33 -14.06
N ALA A 157 12.10 4.25 -13.92
CA ALA A 157 12.75 3.46 -12.87
C ALA A 157 13.55 4.37 -11.93
N SER A 158 13.35 4.25 -10.61
CA SER A 158 14.10 5.01 -9.60
C SER A 158 14.93 4.11 -8.68
N TYR A 159 16.25 4.28 -8.72
CA TYR A 159 17.22 3.49 -7.93
C TYR A 159 18.40 4.38 -7.51
N GLY A 160 19.36 3.82 -6.77
CA GLY A 160 20.61 4.48 -6.37
C GLY A 160 20.57 5.10 -4.97
N PHE A 161 19.39 5.43 -4.44
CA PHE A 161 19.26 6.03 -3.10
C PHE A 161 19.65 5.03 -2.01
N ASN A 162 19.04 3.85 -1.99
CA ASN A 162 19.27 2.82 -0.97
C ASN A 162 20.71 2.29 -1.04
N GLU A 163 21.27 2.23 -2.24
CA GLU A 163 22.59 1.70 -2.53
C GLU A 163 23.67 2.71 -2.16
N SER A 164 23.38 4.02 -2.24
CA SER A 164 24.32 5.09 -1.92
C SER A 164 24.88 5.03 -0.50
N PHE A 165 24.15 4.41 0.44
CA PHE A 165 24.60 4.21 1.83
C PHE A 165 25.85 3.33 1.94
N ALA A 166 26.19 2.54 0.91
CA ALA A 166 27.45 1.79 0.86
C ALA A 166 28.66 2.67 0.50
N GLY A 167 28.46 3.95 0.18
CA GLY A 167 29.52 4.89 -0.20
C GLY A 167 30.24 4.47 -1.49
N GLU A 168 31.40 5.09 -1.73
CA GLU A 168 32.27 4.78 -2.88
C GLU A 168 32.59 3.26 -3.02
N PRO A 169 32.89 2.49 -1.95
CA PRO A 169 33.17 1.06 -2.07
C PRO A 169 32.02 0.22 -2.65
N GLY A 170 30.78 0.70 -2.56
CA GLY A 170 29.60 0.00 -3.09
C GLY A 170 29.38 0.19 -4.60
N LEU A 171 30.04 1.16 -5.24
CA LEU A 171 29.83 1.50 -6.66
C LEU A 171 30.00 0.32 -7.62
N PRO A 172 31.04 -0.54 -7.50
CA PRO A 172 31.20 -1.67 -8.42
C PRO A 172 30.01 -2.64 -8.38
N LYS A 173 29.56 -3.01 -7.18
CA LYS A 173 28.40 -3.90 -7.00
C LYS A 173 27.13 -3.25 -7.54
N PHE A 174 26.93 -1.97 -7.25
CA PHE A 174 25.75 -1.24 -7.71
C PHE A 174 25.67 -1.16 -9.24
N ARG A 175 26.77 -0.81 -9.91
CA ARG A 175 26.83 -0.78 -11.38
C ARG A 175 26.48 -2.12 -12.00
N GLU A 176 27.01 -3.20 -11.46
CA GLU A 176 26.72 -4.56 -11.92
C GLU A 176 25.24 -4.92 -11.72
N ALA A 177 24.69 -4.65 -10.52
CA ALA A 177 23.29 -4.90 -10.19
C ALA A 177 22.34 -4.13 -11.10
N LEU A 178 22.56 -2.82 -11.28
CA LEU A 178 21.75 -1.95 -12.11
C LEU A 178 21.82 -2.34 -13.59
N SER A 179 23.03 -2.60 -14.11
CA SER A 179 23.25 -3.03 -15.50
C SER A 179 22.53 -4.34 -15.79
N ARG A 180 22.63 -5.32 -14.87
CA ARG A 180 21.91 -6.60 -14.97
C ARG A 180 20.40 -6.40 -14.95
N HIS A 181 19.89 -5.59 -14.03
CA HIS A 181 18.46 -5.31 -13.89
C HIS A 181 17.88 -4.68 -15.16
N LEU A 182 18.51 -3.63 -15.69
CA LEU A 182 18.09 -2.97 -16.94
C LEU A 182 18.19 -3.91 -18.15
N SER A 183 19.24 -4.73 -18.22
CA SER A 183 19.41 -5.74 -19.28
C SER A 183 18.30 -6.79 -19.24
N MET A 184 17.85 -7.20 -18.05
CA MET A 184 16.71 -8.10 -17.90
C MET A 184 15.42 -7.43 -18.35
N LEU A 185 15.10 -6.23 -17.85
CA LEU A 185 13.85 -5.53 -18.17
C LEU A 185 13.67 -5.27 -19.67
N LYS A 186 14.70 -4.76 -20.36
CA LYS A 186 14.58 -4.40 -21.79
C LYS A 186 14.35 -5.59 -22.71
N ARG A 187 14.73 -6.80 -22.27
CA ARG A 187 14.58 -8.02 -23.07
C ARG A 187 13.22 -8.69 -22.87
N LYS A 188 12.29 -8.07 -22.14
CA LYS A 188 10.96 -8.64 -21.89
C LYS A 188 9.89 -7.91 -22.70
N ALA A 189 9.09 -8.68 -23.44
CA ALA A 189 7.93 -8.16 -24.15
C ALA A 189 6.72 -8.04 -23.20
N PHE A 190 6.77 -7.11 -22.24
CA PHE A 190 5.69 -6.94 -21.26
C PHE A 190 4.35 -6.63 -21.94
N ASN A 191 4.34 -5.79 -22.97
CA ASN A 191 3.17 -5.52 -23.81
C ASN A 191 2.81 -6.66 -24.80
N GLY A 192 3.55 -7.76 -24.79
CA GLY A 192 3.40 -8.90 -25.70
C GLY A 192 4.02 -8.72 -27.10
N LYS A 193 4.69 -7.60 -27.38
CA LYS A 193 5.23 -7.26 -28.71
C LYS A 193 6.70 -6.83 -28.69
N THR A 194 7.07 -5.85 -27.88
CA THR A 194 8.39 -5.19 -27.91
C THR A 194 8.95 -5.03 -26.50
N GLY A 195 10.27 -4.85 -26.39
CA GLY A 195 10.88 -4.44 -25.13
C GLY A 195 10.37 -3.05 -24.71
N PRO A 196 10.28 -2.76 -23.40
CA PRO A 196 9.84 -1.46 -22.92
C PRO A 196 10.88 -0.38 -23.23
N ARG A 197 10.41 0.85 -23.45
CA ARG A 197 11.29 2.04 -23.38
C ARG A 197 11.50 2.41 -21.92
N ILE A 198 12.75 2.58 -21.49
CA ILE A 198 13.10 2.79 -20.09
C ILE A 198 13.73 4.16 -19.90
N VAL A 199 13.25 4.89 -18.90
CA VAL A 199 13.83 6.14 -18.40
C VAL A 199 14.28 5.92 -16.96
N LEU A 200 15.60 5.98 -16.73
CA LEU A 200 16.20 5.86 -15.41
C LEU A 200 16.25 7.23 -14.73
N LEU A 201 15.67 7.31 -13.54
CA LEU A 201 15.65 8.49 -12.68
C LEU A 201 16.74 8.34 -11.61
N SER A 202 17.65 9.31 -11.53
CA SER A 202 18.65 9.34 -10.45
C SER A 202 17.99 9.59 -9.08
N PRO A 203 18.72 9.39 -7.97
CA PRO A 203 18.29 9.91 -6.67
C PRO A 203 18.16 11.43 -6.69
N ILE A 204 17.33 11.95 -5.78
CA ILE A 204 17.31 13.38 -5.43
C ILE A 204 18.44 13.71 -4.44
N ALA A 205 18.76 14.98 -4.29
CA ALA A 205 19.58 15.45 -3.19
C ALA A 205 18.81 15.38 -1.86
N ASN A 206 19.53 15.07 -0.79
CA ASN A 206 19.02 15.17 0.57
C ASN A 206 19.16 16.60 1.10
N GLU A 207 18.23 16.96 1.98
CA GLU A 207 18.11 18.27 2.60
C GLU A 207 18.54 18.20 4.06
N ASN A 208 19.28 19.20 4.53
CA ASN A 208 19.50 19.33 5.97
C ASN A 208 18.22 19.89 6.61
N VAL A 209 17.64 19.16 7.56
CA VAL A 209 16.50 19.64 8.37
C VAL A 209 16.93 19.82 9.82
N GLU A 210 16.09 20.43 10.65
CA GLU A 210 16.42 20.68 12.06
C GLU A 210 16.88 19.38 12.76
N ARG A 211 18.06 19.40 13.37
CA ARG A 211 18.73 18.25 14.03
C ARG A 211 19.15 17.09 13.11
N VAL A 212 18.96 17.16 11.80
CA VAL A 212 19.32 16.09 10.86
C VAL A 212 20.10 16.66 9.67
N PRO A 213 21.45 16.56 9.68
CA PRO A 213 22.30 17.06 8.60
C PRO A 213 22.36 16.07 7.40
N ALA A 214 21.20 15.60 6.91
CA ALA A 214 21.14 14.54 5.90
C ALA A 214 21.85 14.91 4.59
N GLY A 215 21.75 16.18 4.16
CA GLY A 215 22.45 16.66 2.97
C GLY A 215 23.98 16.62 3.13
N GLN A 216 24.50 17.04 4.28
CA GLN A 216 25.95 16.96 4.57
C GLN A 216 26.46 15.52 4.61
N LEU A 217 25.66 14.59 5.16
CA LEU A 217 26.05 13.20 5.32
C LEU A 217 25.99 12.41 4.01
N ASN A 218 25.01 12.69 3.16
CA ASN A 218 24.63 11.75 2.08
C ASN A 218 24.89 12.29 0.66
N ASN A 219 24.92 13.61 0.44
CA ASN A 219 24.90 14.17 -0.92
C ASN A 219 26.16 13.85 -1.73
N GLU A 220 27.31 13.66 -1.09
CA GLU A 220 28.52 13.22 -1.79
C GLU A 220 28.33 11.82 -2.39
N SER A 221 27.80 10.88 -1.61
CA SER A 221 27.51 9.53 -2.10
C SER A 221 26.40 9.53 -3.15
N LEU A 222 25.33 10.30 -2.95
CA LEU A 222 24.24 10.42 -3.93
C LEU A 222 24.72 10.96 -5.28
N ARG A 223 25.67 11.91 -5.27
CA ARG A 223 26.32 12.40 -6.50
C ARG A 223 27.09 11.28 -7.20
N LEU A 224 27.92 10.52 -6.48
CA LEU A 224 28.70 9.41 -7.05
C LEU A 224 27.79 8.34 -7.70
N TYR A 225 26.67 8.01 -7.06
CA TYR A 225 25.72 7.03 -7.57
C TYR A 225 24.92 7.58 -8.76
N THR A 226 24.58 8.87 -8.75
CA THR A 226 23.99 9.56 -9.91
C THR A 226 24.92 9.49 -11.12
N ASP A 227 26.22 9.75 -10.93
CA ASP A 227 27.22 9.67 -12.00
C ASP A 227 27.34 8.24 -12.55
N ALA A 228 27.38 7.23 -11.67
CA ALA A 228 27.39 5.83 -12.08
C ALA A 228 26.11 5.41 -12.83
N MET A 229 24.94 5.89 -12.41
CA MET A 229 23.67 5.64 -13.11
C MET A 229 23.66 6.24 -14.50
N ARG A 230 24.22 7.44 -14.68
CA ARG A 230 24.33 8.10 -15.99
C ARG A 230 25.16 7.26 -16.96
N GLU A 231 26.30 6.74 -16.50
CA GLU A 231 27.17 5.87 -17.29
C GLU A 231 26.47 4.56 -17.66
N VAL A 232 25.87 3.87 -16.69
CA VAL A 232 25.13 2.62 -16.92
C VAL A 232 23.94 2.85 -17.86
N ALA A 233 23.22 3.96 -17.73
CA ALA A 233 22.12 4.29 -18.61
C ALA A 233 22.57 4.44 -20.07
N ASN A 234 23.70 5.11 -20.29
CA ASN A 234 24.32 5.25 -21.62
C ASN A 234 24.77 3.89 -22.19
N GLU A 235 25.46 3.07 -21.40
CA GLU A 235 25.86 1.70 -21.79
C GLU A 235 24.65 0.82 -22.13
N GLN A 236 23.57 0.97 -21.37
CA GLN A 236 22.32 0.25 -21.58
C GLN A 236 21.40 0.92 -22.62
N GLN A 237 21.78 2.04 -23.22
CA GLN A 237 20.96 2.78 -24.20
C GLN A 237 19.52 3.05 -23.71
N VAL A 238 19.38 3.41 -22.44
CA VAL A 238 18.11 3.85 -21.83
C VAL A 238 18.14 5.36 -21.60
N GLY A 239 16.96 5.98 -21.48
CA GLY A 239 16.86 7.38 -21.11
C GLY A 239 17.40 7.60 -19.69
N PHE A 240 17.98 8.78 -19.42
CA PHE A 240 18.47 9.15 -18.11
C PHE A 240 18.00 10.56 -17.75
N VAL A 241 17.49 10.71 -16.53
CA VAL A 241 17.04 11.98 -15.95
C VAL A 241 17.80 12.21 -14.65
N ASP A 242 18.53 13.32 -14.58
CA ASP A 242 19.27 13.74 -13.39
C ASP A 242 18.35 14.52 -12.46
N LEU A 243 18.01 13.92 -11.32
CA LEU A 243 17.22 14.57 -10.29
C LEU A 243 18.06 15.12 -9.14
N PHE A 244 19.30 14.67 -9.00
CA PHE A 244 20.18 15.10 -7.92
C PHE A 244 20.52 16.58 -8.07
N SER A 245 21.01 16.96 -9.26
CA SER A 245 21.45 18.32 -9.55
C SER A 245 20.34 19.37 -9.38
N PRO A 246 19.15 19.23 -10.02
CA PRO A 246 18.08 20.23 -9.88
C PRO A 246 17.46 20.28 -8.48
N THR A 247 17.38 19.16 -7.77
CA THR A 247 16.85 19.18 -6.39
C THR A 247 17.84 19.76 -5.40
N LEU A 248 19.15 19.56 -5.59
CA LEU A 248 20.19 20.22 -4.80
C LEU A 248 20.09 21.75 -4.94
N GLU A 249 19.94 22.24 -6.16
CA GLU A 249 19.74 23.66 -6.44
C GLU A 249 18.45 24.18 -5.81
N ALA A 250 17.33 23.47 -5.99
CA ALA A 250 16.05 23.86 -5.43
C ALA A 250 16.08 23.93 -3.90
N ILE A 251 16.73 22.96 -3.24
CA ILE A 251 16.92 22.95 -1.78
C ILE A 251 17.75 24.17 -1.33
N ALA A 252 18.82 24.51 -2.05
CA ALA A 252 19.66 25.66 -1.71
C ALA A 252 18.93 27.01 -1.86
N GLN A 253 17.93 27.08 -2.74
CA GLN A 253 17.13 28.28 -3.01
C GLN A 253 15.83 28.34 -2.21
N ALA A 254 15.44 27.25 -1.53
CA ALA A 254 14.15 27.15 -0.88
C ALA A 254 14.07 27.98 0.42
N ASP A 255 12.94 28.66 0.58
CA ASP A 255 12.59 29.42 1.78
C ASP A 255 12.05 28.53 2.93
N LYS A 256 11.53 27.36 2.58
CA LYS A 256 11.04 26.33 3.50
C LYS A 256 11.51 24.96 3.03
N PRO A 257 11.60 23.97 3.92
CA PRO A 257 12.02 22.63 3.55
C PRO A 257 11.19 22.06 2.39
N LEU A 258 11.86 21.35 1.48
CA LEU A 258 11.22 20.57 0.40
C LEU A 258 11.02 19.11 0.79
N THR A 259 11.60 18.68 1.92
CA THR A 259 11.47 17.35 2.50
C THR A 259 10.76 17.38 3.84
N LYS A 260 10.22 16.24 4.27
CA LYS A 260 9.60 16.04 5.59
C LYS A 260 10.62 15.63 6.66
N ASN A 261 11.70 14.97 6.26
CA ASN A 261 12.70 14.38 7.16
C ASN A 261 14.14 14.41 6.60
N GLY A 262 14.43 15.31 5.67
CA GLY A 262 15.73 15.42 5.00
C GLY A 262 15.93 14.46 3.83
N VAL A 263 15.01 13.53 3.62
CA VAL A 263 15.06 12.52 2.55
C VAL A 263 13.77 12.51 1.73
N HIS A 264 12.62 12.32 2.37
CA HIS A 264 11.35 12.13 1.68
C HIS A 264 10.72 13.48 1.39
N LEU A 265 10.34 13.70 0.12
CA LEU A 265 9.75 14.96 -0.33
C LEU A 265 8.41 15.24 0.37
N ASN A 266 8.15 16.51 0.65
CA ASN A 266 6.80 17.00 0.93
C ASN A 266 6.08 17.34 -0.39
N ASP A 267 4.88 17.90 -0.31
CA ASP A 267 4.07 18.21 -1.50
C ASP A 267 4.79 19.16 -2.48
N ARG A 268 5.38 20.27 -1.98
CA ARG A 268 6.21 21.21 -2.78
C ARG A 268 7.44 20.51 -3.39
N GLY A 269 8.05 19.61 -2.62
CA GLY A 269 9.16 18.80 -3.08
C GLY A 269 8.78 17.90 -4.24
N TYR A 270 7.61 17.24 -4.17
CA TYR A 270 7.10 16.40 -5.27
C TYR A 270 6.71 17.19 -6.51
N GLU A 271 6.19 18.42 -6.37
CA GLU A 271 5.98 19.30 -7.53
C GLU A 271 7.32 19.64 -8.20
N THR A 272 8.32 20.03 -7.41
CA THR A 272 9.68 20.34 -7.90
C THR A 272 10.31 19.15 -8.62
N PHE A 273 10.24 17.97 -8.00
CA PHE A 273 10.66 16.70 -8.60
C PHE A 273 9.95 16.44 -9.93
N ALA A 274 8.62 16.54 -9.97
CA ALA A 274 7.83 16.23 -11.15
C ALA A 274 8.15 17.19 -12.32
N ARG A 275 8.38 18.47 -12.04
CA ARG A 275 8.81 19.45 -13.04
C ARG A 275 10.20 19.13 -13.59
N ALA A 276 11.14 18.72 -12.73
CA ALA A 276 12.48 18.31 -13.14
C ALA A 276 12.45 17.04 -14.01
N VAL A 277 11.64 16.04 -13.65
CA VAL A 277 11.43 14.82 -14.46
C VAL A 277 10.83 15.19 -15.81
N TYR A 278 9.76 15.96 -15.82
CA TYR A 278 9.08 16.37 -17.05
C TYR A 278 10.01 17.12 -18.00
N ARG A 279 10.74 18.12 -17.50
CA ARG A 279 11.62 18.96 -18.30
C ARG A 279 12.70 18.16 -19.02
N GLN A 280 13.34 17.23 -18.31
CA GLN A 280 14.39 16.41 -18.91
C GLN A 280 13.85 15.28 -19.79
N THR A 281 12.64 14.79 -19.49
CA THR A 281 12.00 13.74 -20.29
C THR A 281 11.49 14.30 -21.63
N PHE A 282 10.95 15.52 -21.65
CA PHE A 282 10.27 16.08 -22.83
C PHE A 282 10.96 17.30 -23.46
N GLY A 283 12.00 17.85 -22.82
CA GLY A 283 12.77 18.97 -23.36
C GLY A 283 12.08 20.34 -23.25
N GLU A 284 11.03 20.45 -22.43
CA GLU A 284 10.25 21.69 -22.23
C GLU A 284 9.76 21.82 -20.79
N ASP A 285 9.41 23.03 -20.36
CA ASP A 285 8.90 23.25 -19.00
C ASP A 285 7.44 22.81 -18.88
N ALA A 286 7.10 22.16 -17.76
CA ALA A 286 5.73 21.78 -17.46
C ALA A 286 4.85 23.02 -17.25
N SER A 287 3.62 22.95 -17.75
CA SER A 287 2.60 23.97 -17.49
C SER A 287 2.21 24.03 -16.00
N ALA A 288 1.35 24.98 -15.64
CA ALA A 288 0.70 24.97 -14.33
C ALA A 288 -0.07 23.66 -14.16
N VAL A 289 -0.04 23.07 -12.97
CA VAL A 289 -0.77 21.83 -12.70
C VAL A 289 -2.27 22.11 -12.69
N ASN A 290 -3.05 21.21 -13.29
CA ASN A 290 -4.48 21.17 -13.15
C ASN A 290 -4.81 20.39 -11.87
N GLU A 291 -5.29 21.07 -10.83
CA GLU A 291 -5.59 20.44 -9.53
C GLU A 291 -6.71 19.41 -9.62
N GLN A 292 -7.75 19.65 -10.42
CA GLN A 292 -8.84 18.67 -10.61
C GLN A 292 -8.30 17.36 -11.20
N LEU A 293 -7.36 17.46 -12.15
CA LEU A 293 -6.68 16.31 -12.73
C LEU A 293 -5.79 15.61 -11.69
N ARG A 294 -5.00 16.38 -10.93
CA ARG A 294 -4.10 15.86 -9.90
C ARG A 294 -4.85 15.11 -8.80
N GLU A 295 -5.96 15.65 -8.32
CA GLU A 295 -6.80 15.00 -7.30
C GLU A 295 -7.40 13.69 -7.82
N ALA A 296 -7.88 13.66 -9.07
CA ALA A 296 -8.37 12.43 -9.70
C ALA A 296 -7.28 11.36 -9.82
N ILE A 297 -6.05 11.77 -10.15
CA ILE A 297 -4.88 10.89 -10.19
C ILE A 297 -4.55 10.33 -8.81
N VAL A 298 -4.55 11.16 -7.77
CA VAL A 298 -4.28 10.72 -6.39
C VAL A 298 -5.33 9.71 -5.93
N ASP A 299 -6.61 9.94 -6.24
CA ASP A 299 -7.66 8.97 -5.93
C ASP A 299 -7.49 7.65 -6.71
N LYS A 300 -7.23 7.72 -8.03
CA LYS A 300 -6.90 6.54 -8.85
C LYS A 300 -5.74 5.74 -8.27
N ASN A 301 -4.67 6.42 -7.88
CA ASN A 301 -3.50 5.80 -7.26
C ASN A 301 -3.85 5.10 -5.96
N ARG A 302 -4.65 5.73 -5.09
CA ARG A 302 -5.13 5.11 -3.85
C ARG A 302 -5.88 3.80 -4.13
N GLN A 303 -6.79 3.77 -5.09
CA GLN A 303 -7.53 2.54 -5.42
C GLN A 303 -6.59 1.49 -6.04
N PHE A 304 -5.68 1.91 -6.90
CA PHE A 304 -4.69 1.00 -7.49
C PHE A 304 -3.79 0.36 -6.44
N PHE A 305 -3.32 1.11 -5.43
CA PHE A 305 -2.50 0.53 -4.36
C PHE A 305 -3.27 -0.45 -3.48
N ARG A 306 -4.59 -0.26 -3.27
CA ARG A 306 -5.45 -1.24 -2.60
C ARG A 306 -5.56 -2.55 -3.39
N ARG A 307 -5.59 -2.46 -4.73
CA ARG A 307 -5.56 -3.60 -5.65
C ARG A 307 -4.19 -4.28 -5.74
N TYR A 308 -3.12 -3.48 -5.84
CA TYR A 308 -1.76 -3.95 -6.07
C TYR A 308 -1.15 -4.54 -4.81
N ARG A 309 -1.29 -3.84 -3.68
CA ARG A 309 -0.69 -4.18 -2.39
C ARG A 309 -1.75 -4.09 -1.29
N PRO A 310 -2.68 -5.05 -1.20
CA PRO A 310 -3.66 -5.08 -0.12
C PRO A 310 -2.94 -5.21 1.23
N VAL A 311 -3.44 -4.54 2.26
CA VAL A 311 -2.80 -4.48 3.59
C VAL A 311 -2.56 -5.87 4.18
N ASN A 312 -3.50 -6.78 3.97
CA ASN A 312 -3.44 -8.14 4.51
C ASN A 312 -3.11 -9.18 3.44
N THR A 313 -1.86 -9.18 3.00
CA THR A 313 -1.36 -10.09 1.96
C THR A 313 -1.38 -11.56 2.39
N PHE A 314 -1.41 -11.87 3.69
CA PHE A 314 -1.49 -13.25 4.18
C PHE A 314 -2.81 -13.94 3.81
N TYR A 315 -3.90 -13.17 3.68
CA TYR A 315 -5.19 -13.66 3.21
C TYR A 315 -5.33 -13.57 1.68
N TYR A 316 -4.58 -12.69 1.01
CA TYR A 316 -4.60 -12.61 -0.45
C TYR A 316 -3.69 -13.66 -1.10
N THR A 317 -2.38 -13.60 -0.87
CA THR A 317 -1.40 -14.48 -1.52
C THR A 317 -0.81 -15.54 -0.58
N GLY A 318 -0.83 -15.29 0.73
CA GLY A 318 -0.22 -16.16 1.74
C GLY A 318 -1.10 -17.33 2.20
N GLY A 319 -0.73 -17.92 3.34
CA GLY A 319 -1.27 -19.20 3.82
C GLY A 319 -2.78 -19.24 4.15
N ARG A 320 -3.49 -18.11 4.19
CA ARG A 320 -4.95 -18.06 4.42
C ARG A 320 -5.76 -17.77 3.15
N ASN A 321 -5.13 -17.86 1.97
CA ASN A 321 -5.78 -17.55 0.70
C ASN A 321 -6.85 -18.54 0.21
N LYS A 322 -6.91 -19.76 0.77
CA LYS A 322 -7.80 -20.84 0.29
C LYS A 322 -9.23 -20.78 0.81
N ASP A 323 -9.40 -20.56 2.12
CA ASP A 323 -10.70 -20.66 2.80
C ASP A 323 -11.36 -19.30 2.98
N TYR A 324 -10.58 -18.27 3.31
CA TYR A 324 -11.03 -16.88 3.46
C TYR A 324 -10.66 -16.00 2.27
N GLY A 325 -9.46 -16.18 1.70
CA GLY A 325 -8.94 -15.26 0.69
C GLY A 325 -9.73 -15.20 -0.62
N TYR A 326 -10.18 -16.34 -1.12
CA TYR A 326 -10.79 -16.42 -2.45
C TYR A 326 -12.05 -15.55 -2.60
N LEU A 327 -13.00 -15.66 -1.67
CA LEU A 327 -14.31 -15.02 -1.81
C LEU A 327 -14.34 -13.59 -1.35
N ASP A 328 -13.36 -13.23 -0.54
CA ASP A 328 -13.30 -11.94 0.09
C ASP A 328 -12.37 -11.00 -0.69
N PHE A 329 -11.20 -11.50 -1.12
CA PHE A 329 -10.21 -10.67 -1.78
C PHE A 329 -10.36 -10.64 -3.30
N LEU A 330 -10.63 -11.75 -4.00
CA LEU A 330 -10.68 -11.71 -5.47
C LEU A 330 -11.86 -10.88 -6.02
N PRO A 331 -13.08 -10.96 -5.45
CA PRO A 331 -14.16 -10.04 -5.81
C PRO A 331 -13.82 -8.58 -5.46
N ALA A 332 -13.17 -8.34 -4.31
CA ALA A 332 -12.69 -7.01 -3.98
C ALA A 332 -11.62 -6.49 -4.97
N MET A 333 -10.71 -7.36 -5.43
CA MET A 333 -9.70 -7.02 -6.44
C MET A 333 -10.37 -6.62 -7.77
N LYS A 334 -11.40 -7.37 -8.22
CA LYS A 334 -12.22 -6.99 -9.39
C LYS A 334 -12.80 -5.59 -9.22
N ASN A 335 -13.44 -5.32 -8.09
CA ASN A 335 -14.08 -4.03 -7.85
C ASN A 335 -13.06 -2.89 -7.74
N PHE A 336 -11.87 -3.12 -7.16
CA PHE A 336 -10.81 -2.10 -7.20
C PHE A 336 -10.29 -1.84 -8.62
N GLU A 337 -10.21 -2.85 -9.49
CA GLU A 337 -9.89 -2.63 -10.91
C GLU A 337 -10.94 -1.76 -11.60
N LEU A 338 -12.24 -2.04 -11.40
CA LEU A 338 -13.33 -1.21 -11.93
C LEU A 338 -13.27 0.23 -11.42
N MET A 339 -12.95 0.42 -10.13
CA MET A 339 -12.77 1.76 -9.55
C MET A 339 -11.60 2.49 -10.23
N VAL A 340 -10.48 1.82 -10.47
CA VAL A 340 -9.31 2.38 -11.18
C VAL A 340 -9.70 2.77 -12.59
N GLU A 341 -10.35 1.89 -13.35
CA GLU A 341 -10.78 2.14 -14.75
C GLU A 341 -11.70 3.38 -14.85
N SER A 342 -12.72 3.46 -13.99
CA SER A 342 -13.63 4.63 -13.91
C SER A 342 -12.87 5.94 -13.65
N ARG A 343 -11.82 5.90 -12.82
CA ARG A 343 -11.00 7.09 -12.52
C ARG A 343 -10.04 7.42 -13.64
N GLU A 344 -9.56 6.44 -14.39
CA GLU A 344 -8.79 6.67 -15.62
C GLU A 344 -9.64 7.36 -16.70
N GLU A 345 -10.86 6.90 -16.94
CA GLU A 345 -11.80 7.56 -17.85
C GLU A 345 -12.05 9.02 -17.42
N ARG A 346 -12.28 9.24 -16.13
CA ARG A 346 -12.40 10.58 -15.55
C ARG A 346 -11.16 11.44 -15.84
N ILE A 347 -9.96 10.91 -15.61
CA ILE A 347 -8.69 11.61 -15.85
C ILE A 347 -8.57 12.00 -17.33
N TRP A 348 -8.90 11.09 -18.25
CA TRP A 348 -8.88 11.38 -19.69
C TRP A 348 -9.87 12.48 -20.05
N ASN A 349 -11.10 12.42 -19.54
CA ASN A 349 -12.12 13.43 -19.78
C ASN A 349 -11.69 14.81 -19.25
N VAL A 350 -11.13 14.89 -18.03
CA VAL A 350 -10.59 16.14 -17.48
C VAL A 350 -9.43 16.67 -18.32
N ALA A 351 -8.51 15.81 -18.75
CA ALA A 351 -7.37 16.21 -19.58
C ALA A 351 -7.82 16.81 -20.94
N GLN A 352 -8.91 16.30 -21.50
CA GLN A 352 -9.53 16.80 -22.74
C GLN A 352 -10.42 18.05 -22.51
N GLY A 353 -10.50 18.56 -21.28
CA GLY A 353 -11.32 19.73 -20.94
C GLY A 353 -12.83 19.44 -20.90
N GLN A 354 -13.24 18.18 -20.77
CA GLN A 354 -14.63 17.80 -20.63
C GLN A 354 -15.13 18.01 -19.20
N ASN A 355 -16.43 18.31 -19.06
CA ASN A 355 -17.06 18.39 -17.76
C ASN A 355 -17.27 17.00 -17.18
N VAL A 356 -16.73 16.77 -15.98
CA VAL A 356 -16.94 15.55 -15.20
C VAL A 356 -17.71 15.86 -13.91
N PRO A 357 -18.47 14.90 -13.34
CA PRO A 357 -19.10 15.06 -12.02
C PRO A 357 -18.06 15.43 -10.94
N GLU A 358 -18.46 15.97 -9.79
CA GLU A 358 -17.50 16.30 -8.73
C GLU A 358 -16.80 15.06 -8.16
N GLN A 359 -17.55 13.99 -7.96
CA GLN A 359 -17.06 12.71 -7.42
C GLN A 359 -17.19 11.60 -8.46
N PRO A 360 -16.30 10.58 -8.45
CA PRO A 360 -16.50 9.36 -9.23
C PRO A 360 -17.76 8.62 -8.75
N ASP A 361 -18.47 7.98 -9.69
CA ASP A 361 -19.65 7.16 -9.39
C ASP A 361 -19.24 5.69 -9.23
N ASP A 362 -19.26 5.21 -7.98
CA ASP A 362 -19.00 3.81 -7.63
C ASP A 362 -20.30 3.03 -7.34
N SER A 363 -21.48 3.62 -7.56
CA SER A 363 -22.77 2.98 -7.24
C SER A 363 -23.08 1.75 -8.11
N GLN A 364 -22.36 1.60 -9.22
CA GLN A 364 -22.50 0.48 -10.15
C GLN A 364 -21.53 -0.68 -9.85
N LEU A 365 -20.74 -0.60 -8.78
CA LEU A 365 -19.86 -1.70 -8.40
C LEU A 365 -20.68 -2.98 -8.12
N PRO A 366 -20.26 -4.14 -8.64
CA PRO A 366 -20.88 -5.42 -8.33
C PRO A 366 -20.94 -5.64 -6.82
N GLU A 367 -22.07 -6.15 -6.33
CA GLU A 367 -22.16 -6.59 -4.93
C GLU A 367 -21.14 -7.69 -4.66
N LEU A 368 -20.45 -7.57 -3.52
CA LEU A 368 -19.53 -8.62 -3.09
C LEU A 368 -20.35 -9.87 -2.70
N PRO A 369 -19.92 -11.08 -3.12
CA PRO A 369 -20.61 -12.29 -2.77
C PRO A 369 -20.67 -12.46 -1.25
N PRO A 370 -21.76 -13.04 -0.71
CA PRO A 370 -21.86 -13.28 0.72
C PRO A 370 -20.73 -14.22 1.17
N THR A 371 -20.02 -13.84 2.23
CA THR A 371 -18.98 -14.70 2.83
C THR A 371 -19.64 -15.72 3.74
N VAL A 372 -19.16 -16.97 3.69
CA VAL A 372 -19.57 -18.01 4.65
C VAL A 372 -18.87 -17.72 5.96
N GLN A 373 -19.66 -17.41 6.98
CA GLN A 373 -19.14 -17.08 8.30
C GLN A 373 -18.73 -18.37 9.00
N SER A 374 -17.43 -18.54 9.29
CA SER A 374 -16.91 -19.75 9.96
C SER A 374 -17.52 -20.02 11.34
N ARG A 375 -18.14 -18.99 11.92
CA ARG A 375 -18.98 -18.99 13.11
C ARG A 375 -20.09 -18.02 12.74
N GLY A 376 -21.35 -18.44 12.72
CA GLY A 376 -22.47 -17.56 12.31
C GLY A 376 -22.35 -16.18 12.95
N ALA A 377 -22.91 -15.16 12.30
CA ALA A 377 -22.81 -13.76 12.72
C ALA A 377 -23.06 -13.69 14.23
N ASN A 378 -22.05 -13.31 15.00
CA ASN A 378 -22.27 -13.06 16.42
C ASN A 378 -23.37 -11.99 16.47
N GLU A 379 -24.42 -12.26 17.24
CA GLU A 379 -25.42 -11.26 17.53
C GLU A 379 -24.79 -10.24 18.49
N TRP A 380 -25.00 -8.96 18.22
CA TRP A 380 -24.60 -7.93 19.16
C TRP A 380 -25.43 -8.06 20.43
N LEU A 381 -24.77 -8.12 21.59
CA LEU A 381 -25.39 -8.22 22.90
C LEU A 381 -25.17 -6.91 23.65
N SER A 382 -26.16 -6.52 24.47
CA SER A 382 -25.95 -5.45 25.45
C SER A 382 -24.91 -5.88 26.51
N ALA A 383 -24.26 -4.93 27.18
CA ALA A 383 -23.31 -5.24 28.25
C ALA A 383 -23.94 -6.08 29.38
N GLU A 384 -25.23 -5.89 29.65
CA GLU A 384 -25.97 -6.69 30.63
C GLU A 384 -26.15 -8.15 30.16
N GLU A 385 -26.42 -8.37 28.87
CA GLU A 385 -26.56 -9.70 28.28
C GLU A 385 -25.21 -10.42 28.14
N GLU A 386 -24.14 -9.71 27.77
CA GLU A 386 -22.78 -10.25 27.78
C GLU A 386 -22.38 -10.72 29.18
N LEU A 387 -22.66 -9.90 30.21
CA LEU A 387 -22.35 -10.26 31.60
C LEU A 387 -23.06 -11.55 32.04
N LYS A 388 -24.31 -11.78 31.61
CA LYS A 388 -25.05 -13.03 31.88
C LYS A 388 -24.40 -14.27 31.26
N ALA A 389 -23.62 -14.11 30.18
CA ALA A 389 -22.90 -15.20 29.53
C ALA A 389 -21.57 -15.54 30.23
N PHE A 390 -21.07 -14.69 31.13
CA PHE A 390 -19.80 -14.90 31.80
C PHE A 390 -19.91 -16.01 32.86
N GLN A 391 -18.91 -16.90 32.88
CA GLN A 391 -18.70 -17.81 34.00
C GLN A 391 -17.59 -17.23 34.88
N VAL A 392 -17.99 -16.51 35.93
CA VAL A 392 -17.07 -15.80 36.82
C VAL A 392 -16.76 -16.67 38.04
N ASP A 393 -15.47 -16.88 38.32
CA ASP A 393 -15.04 -17.55 39.55
C ASP A 393 -15.44 -16.69 40.77
N PRO A 394 -15.98 -17.27 41.85
CA PRO A 394 -16.52 -16.50 42.99
C PRO A 394 -15.56 -15.53 43.69
N ARG A 395 -14.25 -15.61 43.40
CA ARG A 395 -13.23 -14.69 43.92
C ARG A 395 -13.12 -13.38 43.13
N PHE A 396 -13.85 -13.25 42.02
CA PHE A 396 -13.76 -12.11 41.12
C PHE A 396 -15.10 -11.39 40.99
N GLU A 397 -15.00 -10.08 40.79
CA GLU A 397 -16.09 -9.21 40.38
C GLU A 397 -15.80 -8.70 38.97
N VAL A 398 -16.85 -8.54 38.17
CA VAL A 398 -16.77 -7.99 36.82
C VAL A 398 -17.58 -6.71 36.79
N THR A 399 -16.95 -5.63 36.35
CA THR A 399 -17.55 -4.29 36.30
C THR A 399 -17.44 -3.73 34.89
N LEU A 400 -18.47 -3.01 34.44
CA LEU A 400 -18.44 -2.33 33.15
C LEU A 400 -17.73 -0.99 33.31
N PHE A 401 -16.69 -0.75 32.51
CA PHE A 401 -16.03 0.55 32.45
C PHE A 401 -16.54 1.39 31.29
N ALA A 402 -16.71 0.77 30.10
CA ALA A 402 -17.29 1.40 28.94
C ALA A 402 -17.98 0.36 28.06
N GLY A 403 -19.20 0.67 27.61
CA GLY A 403 -19.99 -0.16 26.69
C GLY A 403 -20.19 0.51 25.34
N GLU A 404 -20.39 -0.29 24.29
CA GLU A 404 -20.72 0.21 22.94
C GLU A 404 -22.07 0.96 22.93
N GLU A 405 -22.96 0.72 23.91
CA GLU A 405 -24.21 1.46 24.05
C GLU A 405 -24.01 2.96 24.30
N GLU A 406 -23.02 3.30 25.14
CA GLU A 406 -22.69 4.70 25.49
C GLU A 406 -21.62 5.28 24.55
N PHE A 407 -20.68 4.44 24.13
CA PHE A 407 -19.58 4.82 23.24
C PHE A 407 -19.62 3.98 21.96
N PRO A 408 -20.47 4.32 20.96
CA PRO A 408 -20.55 3.57 19.71
C PRO A 408 -19.21 3.48 18.94
N GLU A 409 -18.28 4.39 19.22
CA GLU A 409 -16.94 4.42 18.66
C GLU A 409 -16.00 3.35 19.25
N LEU A 410 -16.40 2.68 20.33
CA LEU A 410 -15.71 1.53 20.91
C LEU A 410 -15.82 0.27 20.03
N ALA A 411 -16.67 0.28 19.01
CA ALA A 411 -16.92 -0.85 18.13
C ALA A 411 -15.64 -1.48 17.55
N ALA A 412 -15.61 -2.82 17.52
CA ALA A 412 -14.48 -3.62 17.06
C ALA A 412 -13.14 -3.28 17.76
N PRO A 413 -13.07 -3.35 19.10
CA PRO A 413 -11.85 -3.12 19.86
C PRO A 413 -10.85 -4.26 19.61
N ILE A 414 -9.63 -3.92 19.22
CA ILE A 414 -8.54 -4.89 18.95
C ILE A 414 -7.46 -4.89 20.02
N GLN A 415 -7.30 -3.78 20.76
CA GLN A 415 -6.39 -3.70 21.89
C GLN A 415 -6.74 -2.56 22.84
N MET A 416 -6.44 -2.71 24.13
CA MET A 416 -6.59 -1.64 25.12
C MET A 416 -5.40 -1.50 26.09
N ARG A 417 -5.22 -0.31 26.66
CA ARG A 417 -4.22 -0.03 27.69
C ARG A 417 -4.58 1.16 28.58
N TRP A 418 -4.33 1.04 29.88
CA TRP A 418 -4.43 2.15 30.82
C TRP A 418 -3.16 3.02 30.82
N ASP A 419 -3.33 4.34 30.87
CA ASP A 419 -2.22 5.28 31.11
C ASP A 419 -2.06 5.64 32.60
N SER A 420 -1.01 6.39 32.92
CA SER A 420 -0.69 6.79 34.31
C SER A 420 -1.67 7.81 34.91
N ARG A 421 -2.61 8.32 34.11
CA ARG A 421 -3.68 9.22 34.55
C ARG A 421 -5.00 8.47 34.80
N GLY A 422 -5.01 7.14 34.63
CA GLY A 422 -6.22 6.33 34.79
C GLY A 422 -7.15 6.39 33.58
N ARG A 423 -6.67 6.80 32.40
CA ARG A 423 -7.47 6.79 31.17
C ARG A 423 -7.29 5.49 30.41
N LEU A 424 -8.38 4.94 29.87
CA LEU A 424 -8.36 3.75 29.03
C LEU A 424 -8.19 4.15 27.57
N TRP A 425 -7.09 3.72 26.96
CA TRP A 425 -6.82 3.85 25.53
C TRP A 425 -7.26 2.58 24.84
N VAL A 426 -8.06 2.69 23.78
CA VAL A 426 -8.53 1.54 22.99
C VAL A 426 -8.26 1.78 21.52
N SER A 427 -7.70 0.78 20.87
CA SER A 427 -7.56 0.71 19.42
C SER A 427 -8.75 -0.05 18.85
N CYS A 428 -9.52 0.60 17.98
CA CYS A 428 -10.71 0.07 17.33
C CYS A 428 -10.48 -0.02 15.82
N SER A 429 -10.75 -1.18 15.21
CA SER A 429 -10.54 -1.37 13.77
C SER A 429 -11.80 -1.89 13.10
N THR A 430 -12.42 -1.02 12.30
CA THR A 430 -13.57 -1.35 11.44
C THR A 430 -13.13 -1.77 10.04
N THR A 431 -11.84 -1.59 9.75
CA THR A 431 -11.20 -1.89 8.46
C THR A 431 -10.56 -3.28 8.43
N TYR A 432 -10.58 -4.03 9.53
CA TYR A 432 -10.05 -5.39 9.55
C TYR A 432 -10.99 -6.35 8.78
N PRO A 433 -10.48 -7.26 7.91
CA PRO A 433 -9.06 -7.54 7.63
C PRO A 433 -8.44 -6.68 6.53
N HIS A 434 -9.22 -5.94 5.74
CA HIS A 434 -8.76 -4.96 4.75
C HIS A 434 -9.82 -3.88 4.46
N VAL A 435 -9.43 -2.82 3.74
CA VAL A 435 -10.38 -1.87 3.15
C VAL A 435 -11.11 -2.54 2.00
N TYR A 436 -12.44 -2.50 2.00
CA TYR A 436 -13.25 -2.95 0.86
C TYR A 436 -13.51 -1.82 -0.13
N PRO A 437 -13.72 -2.15 -1.42
CA PRO A 437 -14.14 -1.19 -2.44
C PRO A 437 -15.33 -0.33 -1.99
N GLY A 438 -15.30 0.96 -2.32
CA GLY A 438 -16.30 1.94 -1.91
C GLY A 438 -16.23 2.40 -0.45
N ASN A 439 -15.31 1.85 0.37
CA ASN A 439 -15.10 2.27 1.75
C ASN A 439 -13.74 2.95 1.94
N GLU A 440 -13.64 3.78 2.97
CA GLU A 440 -12.38 4.34 3.47
C GLU A 440 -12.10 3.82 4.89
N PRO A 441 -10.82 3.64 5.28
CA PRO A 441 -10.49 3.29 6.64
C PRO A 441 -11.06 4.29 7.65
N ASN A 442 -11.65 3.79 8.72
CA ASN A 442 -12.17 4.60 9.82
C ASN A 442 -11.79 4.00 11.19
N ASP A 443 -10.55 3.48 11.26
CA ASP A 443 -9.98 2.93 12.49
C ASP A 443 -9.63 4.06 13.47
N LYS A 444 -9.84 3.81 14.77
CA LYS A 444 -9.81 4.86 15.81
C LYS A 444 -8.95 4.45 16.99
N ILE A 445 -8.25 5.43 17.57
CA ILE A 445 -7.76 5.35 18.94
C ILE A 445 -8.72 6.19 19.78
N ILE A 446 -9.49 5.53 20.66
CA ILE A 446 -10.36 6.20 21.61
C ILE A 446 -9.68 6.28 22.98
N ILE A 447 -9.96 7.35 23.71
CA ILE A 447 -9.44 7.58 25.07
C ILE A 447 -10.65 7.84 25.95
N LEU A 448 -10.88 6.95 26.91
CA LEU A 448 -12.00 6.98 27.83
C LEU A 448 -11.48 7.34 29.23
N GLU A 449 -12.14 8.30 29.88
CA GLU A 449 -11.78 8.83 31.20
C GLU A 449 -13.05 8.81 32.06
N ASP A 450 -12.96 8.21 33.24
CA ASP A 450 -14.02 8.20 34.25
C ASP A 450 -13.95 9.52 35.02
N THR A 451 -14.98 10.36 34.90
CA THR A 451 -15.01 11.74 35.44
C THR A 451 -15.84 11.88 36.70
#